data_AF-N6TE11-F1
#
_entry.id   AF-N6TE11-F1
#
_cell.length_a   1.000
_cell.length_b   1.000
_cell.length_c   1.000
_cell.angle_alpha   90.00
_cell.angle_beta   90.00
_cell.angle_gamma   90.00
#
_symmetry.space_group_name_H-M   'P 1'
#
loop_
_entity.id
_entity.type
_entity.pdbx_description
1 polymer ?
#
loop_
_entity_poly.entity_id
_entity_poly.type
_entity_poly.pdbx_seq_one_letter_code
_entity_poly.pdbx_strand_id
1 'polypeptide(L)'
;METNQLETFLESFSKHIEDVPNFHDSNKALSSSLKSTLKDLYDFTKSEEIECKVPQSGSALKKLIVDNFDLEQIWQQLELQNTCIVEHMVKDISALLVAKDRLIFSSLSKELSNEFSTDDESNSSAPDEPEEKIVEDDDSNNESASDSEDEDNCAPPPKKYKESVVDDEFFKLNEMEEFLRKEENPPSKVPNDSDSEEEDVDLFENDSDEDEEGEDEAKIARFKDYFVDKRQDEPKRKKNRLMEELEEENSGSEQDELATNHFKSSLESRQERLNRKIEQFEEQAISDQPWPLKGEITGQTRPQNSLLEQVLDFDLTSRPAPVITEQASLQLEDIIRQRIKDKAFDSIEKCVRPIDTPFDFKKKLLLDQEKSKESLANIYEKDYLTQQAAFDQDKQEQQEEEPESHKELKKMMNSLFAKLDSLSNFHFTATAAIPELKVIKKLPAVSMEEVAPVAVSDANLLAPEEIKNKPKGDIIGQNERTKTDKKGERRKKKLKQKMHSQRKAKIEEKKASKKKFLKV
;
A
#
# COMPACT_ATOMS: atom_id res chain seq x y z
N MET A 1 10.82 -8.50 -41.98
CA MET A 1 11.17 -7.62 -43.12
C MET A 1 10.40 -6.29 -43.03
N GLU A 2 9.42 -6.21 -42.11
CA GLU A 2 8.54 -5.06 -41.89
C GLU A 2 9.24 -3.85 -41.24
N THR A 3 10.26 -4.05 -40.40
CA THR A 3 11.01 -2.94 -39.76
C THR A 3 11.63 -1.99 -40.78
N ASN A 4 12.12 -2.54 -41.89
CA ASN A 4 12.72 -1.75 -42.97
C ASN A 4 11.66 -0.90 -43.70
N GLN A 5 10.41 -1.34 -43.75
CA GLN A 5 9.34 -0.56 -44.37
C GLN A 5 8.98 0.65 -43.50
N LEU A 6 8.85 0.45 -42.19
CA LEU A 6 8.61 1.54 -41.22
C LEU A 6 9.74 2.56 -41.21
N GLU A 7 11.01 2.11 -41.23
CA GLU A 7 12.17 3.01 -41.36
C GLU A 7 12.15 3.81 -42.66
N THR A 8 11.82 3.18 -43.80
CA THR A 8 11.70 3.91 -45.08
C THR A 8 10.54 4.91 -45.07
N PHE A 9 9.45 4.63 -44.35
CA PHE A 9 8.35 5.58 -44.17
C PHE A 9 8.76 6.77 -43.32
N LEU A 10 9.43 6.54 -42.19
CA LEU A 10 9.94 7.60 -41.33
C LEU A 10 10.95 8.50 -42.05
N GLU A 11 11.82 7.92 -42.88
CA GLU A 11 12.73 8.68 -43.73
C GLU A 11 12.01 9.47 -44.84
N SER A 12 10.95 8.94 -45.43
CA SER A 12 10.14 9.67 -46.42
C SER A 12 9.39 10.84 -45.78
N PHE A 13 8.88 10.63 -44.56
CA PHE A 13 8.17 11.64 -43.78
C PHE A 13 9.12 12.72 -43.25
N SER A 14 10.32 12.35 -42.79
CA SER A 14 11.34 13.31 -42.33
C SER A 14 11.80 14.22 -43.48
N LYS A 15 12.04 13.65 -44.67
CA LYS A 15 12.37 14.43 -45.89
C LYS A 15 11.28 15.42 -46.26
N HIS A 16 10.01 15.08 -46.03
CA HIS A 16 8.90 16.00 -46.28
C HIS A 16 8.76 17.11 -45.22
N ILE A 17 9.26 16.89 -43.99
CA ILE A 17 9.20 17.87 -42.88
C ILE A 17 10.40 18.81 -42.88
N GLU A 18 11.58 18.34 -43.29
CA GLU A 18 12.81 19.14 -43.32
C GLU A 18 12.74 20.32 -44.31
N ASP A 19 11.88 20.24 -45.32
CA ASP A 19 11.60 21.32 -46.28
C ASP A 19 10.65 22.39 -45.70
N VAL A 20 11.05 23.01 -44.58
CA VAL A 20 10.36 24.11 -43.88
C VAL A 20 9.85 25.25 -44.81
N PRO A 21 10.58 25.73 -45.83
CA PRO A 21 10.09 26.83 -46.68
C PRO A 21 8.88 26.47 -47.56
N ASN A 22 8.61 25.18 -47.80
CA ASN A 22 7.50 24.75 -48.65
C ASN A 22 6.14 24.71 -47.91
N PHE A 23 6.12 24.93 -46.59
CA PHE A 23 4.90 24.95 -45.77
C PHE A 23 4.20 26.32 -45.73
N HIS A 24 4.83 27.38 -46.28
CA HIS A 24 4.25 28.72 -46.34
C HIS A 24 3.25 28.91 -47.48
N ASP A 25 3.37 28.15 -48.57
CA ASP A 25 2.43 28.13 -49.70
C ASP A 25 1.57 26.86 -49.66
N SER A 26 0.32 26.94 -50.12
CA SER A 26 -0.57 25.77 -50.23
C SER A 26 -0.11 24.84 -51.37
N ASN A 27 0.99 24.13 -51.17
CA ASN A 27 1.59 23.26 -52.15
C ASN A 27 0.75 21.98 -52.27
N LYS A 28 -0.12 21.93 -53.28
CA LYS A 28 -1.03 20.81 -53.54
C LYS A 28 -0.27 19.49 -53.79
N ALA A 29 0.97 19.55 -54.29
CA ALA A 29 1.80 18.38 -54.53
C ALA A 29 2.29 17.71 -53.23
N LEU A 30 2.70 18.51 -52.24
CA LEU A 30 3.06 18.01 -50.91
C LEU A 30 1.85 17.43 -50.19
N SER A 31 0.68 18.08 -50.31
CA SER A 31 -0.57 17.56 -49.76
C SER A 31 -0.95 16.21 -50.38
N SER A 32 -0.78 16.01 -51.69
CA SER A 32 -1.01 14.69 -52.31
C SER A 32 0.02 13.64 -51.89
N SER A 33 1.30 14.02 -51.72
CA SER A 33 2.35 13.12 -51.26
C SER A 33 2.07 12.66 -49.82
N LEU A 34 1.74 13.60 -48.93
CA LEU A 34 1.40 13.31 -47.54
C LEU A 34 0.13 12.46 -47.41
N LYS A 35 -0.87 12.70 -48.28
CA LYS A 35 -2.07 11.85 -48.34
C LYS A 35 -1.74 10.41 -48.80
N SER A 36 -0.80 10.24 -49.73
CA SER A 36 -0.32 8.92 -50.14
C SER A 36 0.43 8.23 -49.01
N THR A 37 1.40 8.92 -48.37
CA THR A 37 2.15 8.34 -47.24
C THR A 37 1.23 8.00 -46.07
N LEU A 38 0.21 8.81 -45.82
CA LEU A 38 -0.81 8.56 -44.80
C LEU A 38 -1.66 7.32 -45.13
N LYS A 39 -2.04 7.15 -46.41
CA LYS A 39 -2.74 5.95 -46.88
C LYS A 39 -1.88 4.71 -46.71
N ASP A 40 -0.62 4.78 -47.11
CA ASP A 40 0.32 3.66 -47.01
C ASP A 40 0.59 3.30 -45.54
N LEU A 41 0.73 4.29 -44.65
CA LEU A 41 0.86 4.08 -43.21
C LEU A 41 -0.40 3.45 -42.60
N TYR A 42 -1.59 3.94 -42.95
CA TYR A 42 -2.85 3.36 -42.49
C TYR A 42 -2.98 1.91 -42.94
N ASP A 43 -2.74 1.63 -44.21
CA ASP A 43 -2.82 0.27 -44.77
C ASP A 43 -1.77 -0.66 -44.11
N PHE A 44 -0.57 -0.17 -43.81
CA PHE A 44 0.47 -0.91 -43.07
C PHE A 44 0.06 -1.20 -41.61
N THR A 45 -0.46 -0.20 -40.89
CA THR A 45 -0.95 -0.41 -39.51
C THR A 45 -2.10 -1.43 -39.47
N LYS A 46 -2.95 -1.43 -40.49
CA LYS A 46 -4.03 -2.42 -40.62
C LYS A 46 -3.53 -3.82 -40.97
N SER A 47 -2.46 -3.98 -41.75
CA SER A 47 -1.85 -5.30 -41.94
C SER A 47 -1.24 -5.84 -40.65
N GLU A 48 -0.56 -4.99 -39.87
CA GLU A 48 0.01 -5.37 -38.57
C GLU A 48 -1.07 -5.78 -37.55
N GLU A 49 -2.20 -5.04 -37.48
CA GLU A 49 -3.34 -5.42 -36.63
C GLU A 49 -3.88 -6.83 -36.96
N ILE A 50 -3.91 -7.19 -38.24
CA ILE A 50 -4.37 -8.50 -38.71
C ILE A 50 -3.38 -9.61 -38.31
N GLU A 51 -2.07 -9.35 -38.43
CA GLU A 51 -1.02 -10.31 -38.08
C GLU A 51 -0.91 -10.50 -36.56
N CYS A 52 -1.03 -9.42 -35.78
CA CYS A 52 -0.95 -9.44 -34.32
C CYS A 52 -2.25 -9.90 -33.62
N LYS A 53 -3.30 -10.30 -34.36
CA LYS A 53 -4.60 -10.75 -33.82
C LYS A 53 -5.24 -9.78 -32.81
N VAL A 54 -5.08 -8.48 -33.03
CA VAL A 54 -5.71 -7.45 -32.21
C VAL A 54 -7.23 -7.42 -32.51
N PRO A 55 -8.12 -7.26 -31.52
CA PRO A 55 -9.57 -7.21 -31.76
C PRO A 55 -9.93 -6.09 -32.75
N GLN A 56 -10.44 -6.49 -33.92
CA GLN A 56 -10.87 -5.56 -34.96
C GLN A 56 -12.14 -4.84 -34.53
N SER A 57 -12.14 -3.52 -34.58
CA SER A 57 -13.35 -2.73 -34.38
C SER A 57 -14.19 -2.73 -35.64
N GLY A 58 -15.44 -3.17 -35.52
CA GLY A 58 -16.37 -3.34 -36.65
C GLY A 58 -16.72 -2.04 -37.40
N SER A 59 -16.37 -0.88 -36.85
CA SER A 59 -16.59 0.45 -37.45
C SER A 59 -15.43 0.96 -38.32
N ALA A 60 -14.25 0.34 -38.26
CA ALA A 60 -13.06 0.82 -38.96
C ALA A 60 -12.92 0.20 -40.37
N LEU A 61 -12.54 1.01 -41.35
CA LEU A 61 -12.35 0.57 -42.74
C LEU A 61 -11.02 -0.17 -42.91
N LYS A 62 -10.99 -1.18 -43.79
CA LYS A 62 -9.79 -2.01 -44.05
C LYS A 62 -8.67 -1.30 -44.82
N LYS A 63 -8.99 -0.24 -45.55
CA LYS A 63 -8.04 0.60 -46.29
C LYS A 63 -8.44 2.06 -46.24
N LEU A 64 -7.48 2.98 -46.25
CA LEU A 64 -7.77 4.41 -46.27
C LEU A 64 -8.26 4.84 -47.66
N ILE A 65 -9.42 5.51 -47.72
CA ILE A 65 -9.99 6.00 -48.97
C ILE A 65 -9.65 7.48 -49.08
N VAL A 66 -8.74 7.81 -49.98
CA VAL A 66 -8.26 9.18 -50.21
C VAL A 66 -8.94 9.84 -51.41
N ASP A 67 -9.44 9.04 -52.36
CA ASP A 67 -9.99 9.54 -53.62
C ASP A 67 -11.36 10.18 -53.39
N ASN A 68 -11.47 11.49 -53.65
CA ASN A 68 -12.66 12.35 -53.49
C ASN A 68 -13.11 12.67 -52.06
N PHE A 69 -12.26 12.42 -51.05
CA PHE A 69 -12.56 12.78 -49.66
C PHE A 69 -11.85 14.08 -49.23
N ASP A 70 -12.59 14.92 -48.50
CA ASP A 70 -12.06 16.14 -47.87
C ASP A 70 -11.18 15.79 -46.66
N LEU A 71 -10.30 16.72 -46.23
CA LEU A 71 -9.37 16.50 -45.12
C LEU A 71 -10.08 16.10 -43.82
N GLU A 72 -11.23 16.71 -43.55
CA GLU A 72 -12.07 16.41 -42.39
C GLU A 72 -12.59 14.97 -42.40
N GLN A 73 -12.97 14.48 -43.59
CA GLN A 73 -13.51 13.13 -43.72
C GLN A 73 -12.42 12.06 -43.61
N ILE A 74 -11.21 12.36 -44.12
CA ILE A 74 -10.02 11.51 -43.90
C ILE A 74 -9.68 11.46 -42.41
N TRP A 75 -9.82 12.60 -41.71
CA TRP A 75 -9.56 12.68 -40.27
C TRP A 75 -10.57 11.88 -39.46
N GLN A 76 -11.87 11.95 -39.78
CA GLN A 76 -12.91 11.14 -39.15
C GLN A 76 -12.66 9.63 -39.35
N GLN A 77 -12.15 9.22 -40.51
CA GLN A 77 -11.76 7.83 -40.75
C GLN A 77 -10.63 7.37 -39.82
N LEU A 78 -9.65 8.24 -39.56
CA LEU A 78 -8.56 7.98 -38.61
C LEU A 78 -9.03 7.99 -37.16
N GLU A 79 -9.93 8.92 -36.82
CA GLU A 79 -10.49 9.04 -35.48
C GLU A 79 -11.22 7.76 -35.08
N LEU A 80 -12.06 7.20 -35.96
CA LEU A 80 -12.77 5.94 -35.72
C LEU A 80 -11.83 4.75 -35.44
N GLN A 81 -10.64 4.72 -36.05
CA GLN A 81 -9.63 3.71 -35.74
C GLN A 81 -8.96 4.00 -34.39
N ASN A 82 -8.50 5.23 -34.19
CA ASN A 82 -7.72 5.63 -33.03
C ASN A 82 -8.51 5.52 -31.73
N THR A 83 -9.79 5.89 -31.71
CA THR A 83 -10.62 5.77 -30.50
C THR A 83 -10.68 4.32 -30.00
N CYS A 84 -10.81 3.38 -30.92
CA CYS A 84 -10.86 1.97 -30.57
C CYS A 84 -9.51 1.43 -30.12
N ILE A 85 -8.42 1.78 -30.82
CA ILE A 85 -7.07 1.35 -30.48
C ILE A 85 -6.63 1.93 -29.14
N VAL A 86 -6.94 3.19 -28.84
CA VAL A 86 -6.57 3.84 -27.59
C VAL A 86 -7.17 3.12 -26.39
N GLU A 87 -8.44 2.71 -26.44
CA GLU A 87 -9.05 1.93 -25.35
C GLU A 87 -8.37 0.58 -25.12
N HIS A 88 -7.91 -0.08 -26.18
CA HIS A 88 -7.17 -1.34 -26.09
C HIS A 88 -5.73 -1.13 -25.60
N MET A 89 -5.02 -0.14 -26.15
CA MET A 89 -3.67 0.23 -25.73
C MET A 89 -3.63 0.62 -24.25
N VAL A 90 -4.65 1.31 -23.73
CA VAL A 90 -4.71 1.66 -22.29
C VAL A 90 -4.85 0.39 -21.43
N LYS A 91 -5.66 -0.58 -21.86
CA LYS A 91 -5.79 -1.88 -21.18
C LYS A 91 -4.49 -2.67 -21.26
N ASP A 92 -3.85 -2.74 -22.43
CA ASP A 92 -2.59 -3.44 -22.62
C ASP A 92 -1.47 -2.78 -21.83
N ILE A 93 -1.34 -1.44 -21.87
CA ILE A 93 -0.38 -0.70 -21.04
C ILE A 93 -0.64 -0.95 -19.55
N SER A 94 -1.90 -1.01 -19.10
CA SER A 94 -2.20 -1.34 -17.71
C SER A 94 -1.78 -2.77 -17.34
N ALA A 95 -1.98 -3.74 -18.25
CA ALA A 95 -1.53 -5.12 -18.06
C ALA A 95 0.01 -5.24 -18.10
N LEU A 96 0.68 -4.49 -18.97
CA LEU A 96 2.15 -4.42 -19.06
C LEU A 96 2.76 -3.68 -17.87
N LEU A 97 2.07 -2.68 -17.31
CA LEU A 97 2.48 -1.98 -16.09
C LEU A 97 2.43 -2.90 -14.87
N VAL A 98 1.46 -3.82 -14.83
CA VAL A 98 1.36 -4.88 -13.82
C VAL A 98 2.41 -5.97 -14.08
N ALA A 99 2.68 -6.29 -15.35
CA ALA A 99 3.67 -7.28 -15.77
C ALA A 99 5.07 -6.69 -16.03
N LYS A 100 5.43 -5.54 -15.40
CA LYS A 100 6.71 -4.84 -15.62
C LYS A 100 7.93 -5.76 -15.55
N ASP A 101 7.88 -6.75 -14.67
CA ASP A 101 8.98 -7.68 -14.41
C ASP A 101 9.12 -8.78 -15.50
N ARG A 102 8.24 -8.81 -16.50
CA ARG A 102 8.23 -9.81 -17.59
C ARG A 102 8.45 -9.22 -18.99
N LEU A 103 8.72 -7.92 -19.10
CA LEU A 103 8.90 -7.23 -20.37
C LEU A 103 10.32 -7.45 -20.94
N ILE A 104 10.48 -8.45 -21.79
CA ILE A 104 11.73 -8.68 -22.53
C ILE A 104 11.55 -8.11 -23.95
N PHE A 105 12.12 -6.93 -24.17
CA PHE A 105 12.23 -6.37 -25.52
C PHE A 105 13.43 -7.02 -26.23
N SER A 106 13.15 -7.82 -27.27
CA SER A 106 14.17 -8.53 -28.06
C SER A 106 15.19 -7.59 -28.74
N SER A 107 14.81 -6.33 -28.95
CA SER A 107 15.69 -5.27 -29.46
C SER A 107 16.66 -4.72 -28.41
N LEU A 108 16.24 -4.56 -27.14
CA LEU A 108 17.12 -4.10 -26.05
C LEU A 108 18.01 -5.21 -25.47
N SER A 109 17.62 -6.48 -25.60
CA SER A 109 18.42 -7.61 -25.10
C SER A 109 19.78 -7.76 -25.78
N LYS A 110 19.99 -7.12 -26.93
CA LYS A 110 21.26 -7.14 -27.67
C LYS A 110 22.26 -6.08 -27.20
N GLU A 111 21.79 -5.03 -26.53
CA GLU A 111 22.65 -3.97 -25.97
C GLU A 111 23.04 -4.26 -24.52
N LEU A 112 22.21 -4.98 -23.77
CA LEU A 112 22.46 -5.33 -22.36
C LEU A 112 23.32 -6.60 -22.16
N SER A 113 23.63 -7.36 -23.21
CA SER A 113 24.41 -8.60 -23.10
C SER A 113 25.94 -8.41 -22.94
N ASN A 114 26.42 -7.16 -22.87
CA ASN A 114 27.86 -6.86 -22.72
C ASN A 114 28.28 -6.44 -21.31
N GLU A 115 27.34 -6.24 -20.38
CA GLU A 115 27.64 -5.78 -19.03
C GLU A 115 26.83 -6.64 -18.05
N PHE A 116 27.52 -7.38 -17.18
CA PHE A 116 27.01 -8.09 -16.01
C PHE A 116 26.62 -9.58 -16.18
N SER A 117 27.62 -10.44 -16.01
CA SER A 117 27.44 -11.79 -15.44
C SER A 117 27.73 -11.72 -13.95
N THR A 118 26.74 -11.97 -13.08
CA THR A 118 26.92 -12.76 -11.85
C THR A 118 25.55 -13.27 -11.42
N ASP A 119 25.49 -14.57 -11.14
CA ASP A 119 24.36 -15.35 -10.67
C ASP A 119 23.72 -14.79 -9.39
N ASP A 120 22.39 -14.88 -9.25
CA ASP A 120 21.81 -15.74 -8.21
C ASP A 120 20.30 -16.02 -8.43
N GLU A 121 19.98 -17.29 -8.23
CA GLU A 121 18.65 -17.91 -8.26
C GLU A 121 17.87 -17.56 -6.99
N SER A 122 16.58 -17.22 -7.09
CA SER A 122 15.52 -17.86 -6.28
C SER A 122 14.11 -17.27 -6.47
N ASN A 123 13.20 -18.22 -6.53
CA ASN A 123 11.76 -18.20 -6.78
C ASN A 123 10.92 -17.75 -5.56
N SER A 124 9.82 -17.00 -5.77
CA SER A 124 8.49 -17.16 -5.10
C SER A 124 7.61 -15.91 -5.33
N SER A 125 6.53 -16.03 -6.11
CA SER A 125 5.14 -16.29 -5.66
C SER A 125 4.43 -15.09 -5.02
N ALA A 126 3.42 -14.58 -5.75
CA ALA A 126 2.39 -13.64 -5.28
C ALA A 126 1.58 -14.19 -4.09
N PRO A 127 0.82 -13.34 -3.37
CA PRO A 127 -0.61 -13.29 -3.68
C PRO A 127 -1.34 -11.94 -3.48
N ASP A 128 -2.49 -11.89 -4.15
CA ASP A 128 -3.54 -10.88 -4.22
C ASP A 128 -4.17 -10.40 -2.89
N GLU A 129 -4.68 -9.17 -2.97
CA GLU A 129 -5.70 -8.54 -2.14
C GLU A 129 -7.12 -9.13 -2.35
N PRO A 130 -8.09 -8.76 -1.49
CA PRO A 130 -9.46 -8.57 -1.96
C PRO A 130 -10.04 -7.18 -1.64
N GLU A 131 -10.72 -6.62 -2.65
CA GLU A 131 -11.48 -5.37 -2.65
C GLU A 131 -12.78 -5.40 -1.83
N GLU A 132 -13.17 -4.20 -1.42
CA GLU A 132 -14.35 -3.82 -0.64
C GLU A 132 -15.67 -3.87 -1.44
N LYS A 133 -16.78 -4.04 -0.71
CA LYS A 133 -18.14 -3.67 -1.16
C LYS A 133 -18.79 -2.71 -0.16
N ILE A 134 -19.35 -1.66 -0.73
CA ILE A 134 -20.03 -0.51 -0.13
C ILE A 134 -21.50 -0.86 0.18
N VAL A 135 -22.03 -0.38 1.31
CA VAL A 135 -23.45 -0.02 1.51
C VAL A 135 -23.56 1.18 2.45
N GLU A 136 -24.50 2.07 2.12
CA GLU A 136 -24.74 3.42 2.64
C GLU A 136 -25.70 3.49 3.85
N ASP A 137 -25.63 4.65 4.53
CA ASP A 137 -26.63 5.37 5.35
C ASP A 137 -27.13 4.82 6.71
N ASP A 138 -26.95 5.60 7.80
CA ASP A 138 -28.00 6.51 8.36
C ASP A 138 -27.61 7.05 9.77
N ASP A 139 -28.06 8.28 10.03
CA ASP A 139 -27.83 9.18 11.17
C ASP A 139 -28.42 8.73 12.52
N SER A 140 -27.75 9.04 13.65
CA SER A 140 -28.36 9.70 14.82
C SER A 140 -27.43 9.84 16.04
N ASN A 141 -26.90 11.04 16.20
CA ASN A 141 -27.06 11.93 17.36
C ASN A 141 -27.28 11.31 18.78
N ASN A 142 -26.32 11.51 19.70
CA ASN A 142 -26.62 12.04 21.05
C ASN A 142 -25.37 12.62 21.73
N GLU A 143 -25.58 13.73 22.44
CA GLU A 143 -24.59 14.64 22.99
C GLU A 143 -24.16 14.32 24.44
N SER A 144 -23.01 14.89 24.83
CA SER A 144 -22.65 15.31 26.21
C SER A 144 -22.40 14.16 27.23
N ALA A 145 -21.51 14.21 28.23
CA ALA A 145 -20.87 15.29 28.96
C ALA A 145 -19.59 14.80 29.66
N SER A 146 -18.77 15.78 30.04
CA SER A 146 -17.68 15.74 31.02
C SER A 146 -18.11 15.15 32.38
N ASP A 147 -17.27 14.36 33.07
CA ASP A 147 -16.63 14.77 34.33
C ASP A 147 -15.58 13.76 34.84
N SER A 148 -14.60 14.29 35.55
CA SER A 148 -13.57 13.62 36.36
C SER A 148 -14.11 13.04 37.67
N GLU A 149 -13.48 12.00 38.22
CA GLU A 149 -13.04 11.91 39.63
C GLU A 149 -12.24 10.63 39.92
N ASP A 150 -11.55 10.69 41.06
CA ASP A 150 -10.33 9.99 41.48
C ASP A 150 -10.51 8.56 42.05
N GLU A 151 -9.35 7.98 42.34
CA GLU A 151 -8.98 6.72 43.03
C GLU A 151 -10.03 5.94 43.85
N ASP A 152 -9.95 4.60 43.76
CA ASP A 152 -9.86 3.77 44.97
C ASP A 152 -9.22 2.39 44.72
N ASN A 153 -8.24 2.07 45.58
CA ASN A 153 -7.62 0.76 45.73
C ASN A 153 -8.62 -0.24 46.31
N CYS A 154 -8.87 -1.36 45.62
CA CYS A 154 -9.38 -2.57 46.27
C CYS A 154 -8.81 -3.82 45.60
N ALA A 155 -8.04 -4.59 46.37
CA ALA A 155 -7.52 -5.89 45.97
C ALA A 155 -8.67 -6.86 45.62
N PRO A 156 -8.60 -7.63 44.51
CA PRO A 156 -9.62 -8.61 44.18
C PRO A 156 -9.48 -9.87 45.06
N PRO A 157 -10.61 -10.51 45.44
CA PRO A 157 -10.61 -11.72 46.27
C PRO A 157 -10.09 -12.96 45.51
N PRO A 158 -9.67 -14.03 46.22
CA PRO A 158 -9.10 -15.21 45.58
C PRO A 158 -10.14 -15.92 44.69
N LYS A 159 -9.81 -16.09 43.41
CA LYS A 159 -10.62 -16.81 42.43
C LYS A 159 -10.54 -18.31 42.73
N LYS A 160 -11.68 -18.97 42.88
CA LYS A 160 -11.76 -20.44 42.86
C LYS A 160 -11.78 -20.90 41.42
N TYR A 161 -10.80 -21.70 41.02
CA TYR A 161 -10.72 -22.29 39.68
C TYR A 161 -11.58 -23.55 39.62
N LYS A 162 -12.19 -23.81 38.44
CA LYS A 162 -12.93 -25.05 38.19
C LYS A 162 -11.91 -26.13 37.84
N GLU A 163 -12.05 -27.31 38.43
CA GLU A 163 -11.25 -28.49 38.09
C GLU A 163 -11.44 -28.82 36.60
N SER A 164 -10.33 -28.89 35.87
CA SER A 164 -10.30 -29.29 34.48
C SER A 164 -10.41 -30.82 34.38
N VAL A 165 -10.94 -31.33 33.27
CA VAL A 165 -11.12 -32.78 33.04
C VAL A 165 -9.78 -33.56 33.05
N VAL A 166 -8.66 -32.85 33.02
CA VAL A 166 -7.30 -33.40 32.97
C VAL A 166 -6.56 -33.21 34.31
N ASP A 167 -7.24 -32.71 35.35
CA ASP A 167 -6.67 -32.60 36.70
C ASP A 167 -6.81 -33.93 37.44
N ASP A 168 -5.69 -34.66 37.60
CA ASP A 168 -5.61 -35.90 38.40
C ASP A 168 -5.16 -35.60 39.84
N GLU A 169 -5.28 -36.59 40.75
CA GLU A 169 -4.83 -36.46 42.15
C GLU A 169 -3.33 -36.11 42.30
N PHE A 170 -2.53 -36.27 41.24
CA PHE A 170 -1.08 -36.05 41.22
C PHE A 170 -0.62 -34.88 40.33
N PHE A 171 -1.43 -34.41 39.37
CA PHE A 171 -1.07 -33.30 38.48
C PHE A 171 -2.25 -32.34 38.32
N LYS A 172 -2.12 -31.15 38.90
CA LYS A 172 -3.08 -30.04 38.73
C LYS A 172 -2.45 -29.00 37.81
N LEU A 173 -3.06 -28.75 36.65
CA LEU A 173 -2.54 -27.83 35.63
C LEU A 173 -2.30 -26.42 36.19
N ASN A 174 -3.16 -25.98 37.11
CA ASN A 174 -3.00 -24.71 37.82
C ASN A 174 -1.72 -24.62 38.66
N GLU A 175 -1.28 -25.74 39.26
CA GLU A 175 -0.08 -25.77 40.09
C GLU A 175 1.19 -25.66 39.24
N MET A 176 1.19 -26.27 38.05
CA MET A 176 2.26 -26.12 37.06
C MET A 176 2.34 -24.70 36.51
N GLU A 177 1.20 -24.07 36.26
CA GLU A 177 1.15 -22.69 35.76
C GLU A 177 1.67 -21.68 36.81
N GLU A 178 1.35 -21.89 38.09
CA GLU A 178 1.86 -21.06 39.19
C GLU A 178 3.37 -21.29 39.42
N PHE A 179 3.86 -22.52 39.23
CA PHE A 179 5.28 -22.85 39.29
C PHE A 179 6.08 -22.13 38.19
N LEU A 180 5.60 -22.18 36.93
CA LEU A 180 6.24 -21.50 35.80
C LEU A 180 6.30 -19.97 35.99
N ARG A 181 5.23 -19.34 36.51
CA ARG A 181 5.23 -17.89 36.79
C ARG A 181 6.22 -17.50 37.89
N LYS A 182 6.52 -18.41 38.82
CA LYS A 182 7.48 -18.19 39.90
C LYS A 182 8.92 -18.32 39.42
N GLU A 183 9.18 -19.22 38.47
CA GLU A 183 10.48 -19.37 37.79
C GLU A 183 10.76 -18.20 36.84
N GLU A 184 9.73 -17.72 36.12
CA GLU A 184 9.83 -16.60 35.18
C GLU A 184 10.09 -15.25 35.88
N ASN A 185 9.92 -15.18 37.21
CA ASN A 185 10.03 -13.94 37.97
C ASN A 185 10.80 -14.14 39.30
N PRO A 186 12.15 -14.32 39.27
CA PRO A 186 12.94 -14.35 40.49
C PRO A 186 12.83 -12.99 41.22
N PRO A 187 12.63 -12.95 42.55
CA PRO A 187 12.30 -11.71 43.25
C PRO A 187 13.49 -10.77 43.37
N SER A 188 13.62 -9.81 42.46
CA SER A 188 14.40 -8.59 42.66
C SER A 188 13.49 -7.48 43.19
N LYS A 189 13.37 -7.41 44.52
CA LYS A 189 12.84 -6.23 45.22
C LYS A 189 13.81 -5.81 46.31
N VAL A 190 14.52 -4.71 46.06
CA VAL A 190 15.10 -3.84 47.09
C VAL A 190 14.71 -2.40 46.72
N PRO A 191 14.18 -1.58 47.65
CA PRO A 191 13.70 -0.23 47.35
C PRO A 191 14.81 0.84 47.44
N ASN A 192 14.66 1.89 46.60
CA ASN A 192 15.34 3.20 46.53
C ASN A 192 16.39 3.59 47.60
N ASP A 193 17.55 4.11 47.17
CA ASP A 193 17.88 5.55 47.30
C ASP A 193 19.15 5.99 46.53
N SER A 194 19.08 7.21 45.99
CA SER A 194 20.11 8.25 45.76
C SER A 194 21.52 7.99 45.18
N ASP A 195 21.80 8.74 44.09
CA ASP A 195 23.01 9.51 43.72
C ASP A 195 24.34 8.87 43.21
N SER A 196 24.88 9.58 42.21
CA SER A 196 26.25 9.67 41.67
C SER A 196 26.93 8.49 40.93
N GLU A 197 27.23 8.82 39.66
CA GLU A 197 28.49 8.65 38.91
C GLU A 197 28.87 7.28 38.29
N GLU A 198 28.93 7.33 36.95
CA GLU A 198 29.93 6.77 36.02
C GLU A 198 30.77 5.56 36.47
N GLU A 199 30.61 4.43 35.78
CA GLU A 199 31.74 3.61 35.32
C GLU A 199 31.25 2.55 34.30
N ASP A 200 31.78 2.64 33.07
CA ASP A 200 31.65 1.64 32.00
C ASP A 200 32.54 0.43 32.31
N VAL A 201 32.01 -0.81 32.26
CA VAL A 201 32.83 -2.02 32.08
C VAL A 201 32.11 -3.08 31.25
N ASP A 202 32.81 -3.50 30.21
CA ASP A 202 32.46 -4.41 29.12
C ASP A 202 32.35 -5.88 29.58
N LEU A 203 31.29 -6.59 29.19
CA LEU A 203 31.02 -7.99 29.56
C LEU A 203 31.15 -8.91 28.34
N PHE A 204 32.32 -8.88 27.71
CA PHE A 204 32.75 -9.89 26.74
C PHE A 204 34.23 -10.17 26.96
N GLU A 205 34.54 -11.01 27.93
CA GLU A 205 35.78 -11.79 27.86
C GLU A 205 35.54 -13.22 28.33
N ASN A 206 36.13 -14.10 27.54
CA ASN A 206 35.96 -15.53 27.41
C ASN A 206 37.13 -16.18 28.13
N ASP A 207 36.86 -16.93 29.19
CA ASP A 207 37.84 -17.87 29.77
C ASP A 207 37.39 -19.30 29.49
N SER A 208 38.09 -19.86 28.50
CA SER A 208 38.48 -21.26 28.43
C SER A 208 39.37 -21.58 29.63
N ASP A 209 39.19 -22.78 30.22
CA ASP A 209 40.22 -23.71 30.75
C ASP A 209 39.50 -24.75 31.62
N GLU A 210 39.45 -26.01 31.18
CA GLU A 210 40.38 -27.10 31.52
C GLU A 210 40.15 -27.70 32.93
N ASP A 211 39.66 -28.95 32.88
CA ASP A 211 39.86 -30.10 33.78
C ASP A 211 39.67 -29.97 35.30
N GLU A 212 38.66 -30.66 35.85
CA GLU A 212 38.89 -31.59 36.98
C GLU A 212 37.77 -32.66 37.13
N GLU A 213 38.21 -33.86 37.48
CA GLU A 213 37.48 -35.12 37.57
C GLU A 213 36.41 -35.17 38.67
N GLY A 214 35.33 -35.91 38.41
CA GLY A 214 34.34 -36.31 39.41
C GLY A 214 33.46 -37.45 38.88
N GLU A 215 33.84 -38.67 39.23
CA GLU A 215 33.11 -39.91 38.96
C GLU A 215 31.70 -39.87 39.57
N ASP A 216 30.67 -40.08 38.75
CA ASP A 216 29.40 -40.68 39.20
C ASP A 216 28.79 -41.51 38.05
N GLU A 217 28.48 -42.76 38.37
CA GLU A 217 28.15 -43.86 37.46
C GLU A 217 26.95 -43.59 36.52
N ALA A 218 27.23 -43.14 35.31
CA ALA A 218 26.26 -43.13 34.23
C ALA A 218 26.02 -44.57 33.70
N LYS A 219 24.92 -45.20 34.13
CA LYS A 219 24.38 -46.42 33.52
C LYS A 219 24.02 -46.14 32.06
N ILE A 220 24.92 -46.54 31.15
CA ILE A 220 24.71 -46.51 29.70
C ILE A 220 23.51 -47.40 29.36
N ALA A 221 22.39 -46.77 29.03
CA ALA A 221 21.20 -47.44 28.50
C ALA A 221 21.54 -48.09 27.16
N ARG A 222 21.38 -49.43 27.07
CA ARG A 222 21.51 -50.13 25.80
C ARG A 222 20.20 -50.03 25.02
N PHE A 223 20.29 -50.05 23.69
CA PHE A 223 19.19 -50.02 22.70
C PHE A 223 18.07 -51.09 22.88
N LYS A 224 18.14 -51.93 23.93
CA LYS A 224 17.19 -52.99 24.24
C LYS A 224 16.17 -52.62 25.34
N ASP A 225 16.36 -51.50 26.04
CA ASP A 225 15.46 -51.03 27.11
C ASP A 225 14.35 -50.07 26.61
N TYR A 226 14.38 -49.66 25.34
CA TYR A 226 13.35 -48.83 24.70
C TYR A 226 12.12 -49.61 24.22
N PHE A 227 12.14 -50.95 24.27
CA PHE A 227 11.03 -51.79 23.85
C PHE A 227 10.61 -52.74 24.99
N VAL A 228 10.04 -52.18 26.05
CA VAL A 228 9.30 -52.95 27.07
C VAL A 228 7.85 -52.48 27.06
N ASP A 229 7.01 -53.30 26.42
CA ASP A 229 5.56 -53.13 26.35
C ASP A 229 4.96 -53.30 27.77
N LYS A 230 4.47 -52.21 28.34
CA LYS A 230 3.71 -52.20 29.60
C LYS A 230 2.27 -52.63 29.32
N ARG A 231 2.06 -53.92 29.02
CA ARG A 231 0.75 -54.58 29.10
C ARG A 231 0.91 -56.02 29.59
N GLN A 232 0.73 -56.21 30.89
CA GLN A 232 0.15 -57.45 31.39
C GLN A 232 -1.31 -57.50 30.90
N ASP A 233 -1.77 -58.73 30.63
CA ASP A 233 -3.02 -59.12 29.97
C ASP A 233 -3.05 -59.01 28.43
N GLU A 234 -2.35 -59.96 27.80
CA GLU A 234 -2.61 -60.45 26.45
C GLU A 234 -3.25 -61.85 26.53
N PRO A 235 -4.46 -62.08 25.99
CA PRO A 235 -4.73 -63.29 25.25
C PRO A 235 -4.23 -63.12 23.82
N LYS A 236 -3.08 -63.73 23.54
CA LYS A 236 -2.63 -64.25 22.24
C LYS A 236 -2.73 -63.30 21.03
N ARG A 237 -1.58 -62.70 20.70
CA ARG A 237 -1.19 -62.27 19.34
C ARG A 237 -1.70 -63.23 18.25
N LYS A 238 -2.61 -62.69 17.44
CA LYS A 238 -3.13 -63.21 16.17
C LYS A 238 -1.99 -63.71 15.27
N LYS A 239 -1.84 -65.03 15.20
CA LYS A 239 -1.31 -65.68 14.00
C LYS A 239 -2.40 -65.57 12.93
N ASN A 240 -2.07 -64.93 11.80
CA ASN A 240 -2.74 -65.09 10.50
C ASN A 240 -4.29 -65.02 10.54
N ARG A 241 -4.84 -63.89 10.98
CA ARG A 241 -6.30 -63.62 10.90
C ARG A 241 -6.85 -63.71 9.47
N LEU A 242 -5.98 -63.55 8.46
CA LEU A 242 -6.33 -63.65 7.04
C LEU A 242 -6.63 -65.08 6.56
N MET A 243 -6.22 -66.11 7.32
CA MET A 243 -6.55 -67.52 7.00
C MET A 243 -7.81 -67.98 7.74
N GLU A 244 -8.08 -67.42 8.91
CA GLU A 244 -9.22 -67.79 9.78
C GLU A 244 -10.54 -67.14 9.31
N GLU A 245 -10.48 -65.92 8.76
CA GLU A 245 -11.66 -65.20 8.23
C GLU A 245 -12.24 -65.85 6.96
N LEU A 246 -11.41 -66.58 6.19
CA LEU A 246 -11.86 -67.34 5.01
C LEU A 246 -12.44 -68.72 5.35
N GLU A 247 -12.26 -69.20 6.60
CA GLU A 247 -12.86 -70.46 7.06
C GLU A 247 -14.25 -70.23 7.71
N GLU A 248 -14.56 -69.01 8.18
CA GLU A 248 -15.85 -68.68 8.82
C GLU A 248 -16.98 -68.30 7.84
N GLU A 249 -16.70 -67.67 6.70
CA GLU A 249 -17.76 -67.24 5.74
C GLU A 249 -18.40 -68.39 4.93
N ASN A 250 -17.81 -69.59 4.92
CA ASN A 250 -18.36 -70.74 4.20
C ASN A 250 -19.09 -71.76 5.11
N SER A 251 -19.48 -71.37 6.32
CA SER A 251 -20.28 -72.25 7.21
C SER A 251 -21.80 -71.98 7.16
N GLY A 252 -22.27 -71.09 6.26
CA GLY A 252 -23.64 -70.59 6.22
C GLY A 252 -24.61 -71.21 5.20
N SER A 253 -24.25 -72.25 4.45
CA SER A 253 -25.17 -72.89 3.50
C SER A 253 -25.43 -74.35 3.84
N GLU A 254 -26.35 -74.57 4.79
CA GLU A 254 -27.06 -75.85 4.92
C GLU A 254 -28.05 -75.98 3.74
N GLN A 255 -27.67 -76.72 2.69
CA GLN A 255 -28.57 -77.65 1.97
C GLN A 255 -27.84 -78.36 0.80
N ASP A 256 -27.87 -79.70 0.87
CA ASP A 256 -27.58 -80.72 -0.15
C ASP A 256 -26.13 -80.80 -0.69
N GLU A 257 -25.40 -81.92 -0.70
CA GLU A 257 -25.76 -83.29 -1.03
C GLU A 257 -24.88 -84.36 -0.33
N LEU A 258 -25.31 -85.62 -0.47
CA LEU A 258 -24.85 -86.85 0.17
C LEU A 258 -23.35 -87.21 0.03
N ALA A 259 -22.78 -87.64 1.16
CA ALA A 259 -21.83 -88.75 1.39
C ALA A 259 -20.80 -89.16 0.31
N THR A 260 -19.50 -88.98 0.62
CA THR A 260 -18.54 -90.08 0.90
C THR A 260 -17.26 -89.53 1.53
N ASN A 261 -16.96 -89.94 2.77
CA ASN A 261 -15.74 -89.56 3.48
C ASN A 261 -14.54 -90.37 2.96
N HIS A 262 -13.83 -89.82 1.98
CA HIS A 262 -12.42 -90.16 1.75
C HIS A 262 -11.57 -89.12 2.50
N PHE A 263 -10.70 -89.56 3.43
CA PHE A 263 -9.71 -88.67 4.04
C PHE A 263 -8.76 -88.17 2.94
N LYS A 264 -9.05 -86.99 2.39
CA LYS A 264 -8.23 -86.35 1.36
C LYS A 264 -6.84 -86.06 1.91
N SER A 265 -5.82 -86.20 1.07
CA SER A 265 -4.43 -85.87 1.43
C SER A 265 -4.29 -84.37 1.74
N SER A 266 -3.30 -83.98 2.55
CA SER A 266 -3.04 -82.56 2.85
C SER A 266 -2.74 -81.73 1.59
N LEU A 267 -2.09 -82.35 0.60
CA LEU A 267 -1.84 -81.76 -0.71
C LEU A 267 -3.13 -81.61 -1.52
N GLU A 268 -3.99 -82.62 -1.49
CA GLU A 268 -5.26 -82.66 -2.22
C GLU A 268 -6.24 -81.62 -1.68
N SER A 269 -6.36 -81.50 -0.36
CA SER A 269 -7.16 -80.44 0.28
C SER A 269 -6.63 -79.04 -0.05
N ARG A 270 -5.29 -78.89 -0.19
CA ARG A 270 -4.67 -77.63 -0.62
C ARG A 270 -4.93 -77.34 -2.10
N GLN A 271 -4.87 -78.34 -2.97
CA GLN A 271 -5.19 -78.22 -4.39
C GLN A 271 -6.66 -77.84 -4.60
N GLU A 272 -7.57 -78.44 -3.86
CA GLU A 272 -9.00 -78.10 -3.93
C GLU A 272 -9.27 -76.66 -3.47
N ARG A 273 -8.64 -76.20 -2.38
CA ARG A 273 -8.69 -74.78 -1.96
C ARG A 273 -8.11 -73.83 -3.01
N LEU A 274 -7.01 -74.24 -3.66
CA LEU A 274 -6.36 -73.46 -4.69
C LEU A 274 -7.24 -73.39 -5.95
N ASN A 275 -7.80 -74.51 -6.38
CA ASN A 275 -8.72 -74.60 -7.51
C ASN A 275 -10.00 -73.79 -7.25
N ARG A 276 -10.57 -73.86 -6.03
CA ARG A 276 -11.70 -73.01 -5.62
C ARG A 276 -11.37 -71.52 -5.73
N LYS A 277 -10.15 -71.13 -5.35
CA LYS A 277 -9.69 -69.75 -5.49
C LYS A 277 -9.40 -69.35 -6.94
N ILE A 278 -8.92 -70.28 -7.76
CA ILE A 278 -8.77 -70.09 -9.22
C ILE A 278 -10.15 -69.83 -9.84
N GLU A 279 -11.13 -70.68 -9.54
CA GLU A 279 -12.50 -70.55 -10.05
C GLU A 279 -13.13 -69.20 -9.66
N GLN A 280 -12.95 -68.76 -8.41
CA GLN A 280 -13.37 -67.42 -7.98
C GLN A 280 -12.70 -66.31 -8.78
N PHE A 281 -11.40 -66.41 -9.07
CA PHE A 281 -10.69 -65.41 -9.86
C PHE A 281 -11.06 -65.45 -11.35
N GLU A 282 -11.34 -66.63 -11.90
CA GLU A 282 -11.82 -66.80 -13.28
C GLU A 282 -13.22 -66.20 -13.43
N GLU A 283 -14.12 -66.44 -12.48
CA GLU A 283 -15.45 -65.84 -12.44
C GLU A 283 -15.38 -64.31 -12.31
N GLN A 284 -14.53 -63.80 -11.41
CA GLN A 284 -14.30 -62.36 -11.26
C GLN A 284 -13.75 -61.73 -12.56
N ALA A 285 -12.86 -62.43 -13.28
CA ALA A 285 -12.30 -61.96 -14.53
C ALA A 285 -13.31 -61.97 -15.69
N ILE A 286 -14.27 -62.91 -15.67
CA ILE A 286 -15.38 -62.99 -16.64
C ILE A 286 -16.47 -61.96 -16.31
N SER A 287 -16.69 -61.69 -15.02
CA SER A 287 -17.71 -60.76 -14.54
C SER A 287 -17.40 -59.30 -14.88
N ASP A 288 -18.45 -58.47 -14.86
CA ASP A 288 -18.32 -57.04 -15.05
C ASP A 288 -17.52 -56.37 -13.92
N GLN A 289 -16.53 -55.56 -14.28
CA GLN A 289 -15.77 -54.77 -13.31
C GLN A 289 -16.71 -53.83 -12.52
N PRO A 290 -16.44 -53.61 -11.22
CA PRO A 290 -17.24 -52.70 -10.41
C PRO A 290 -17.08 -51.27 -10.94
N TRP A 291 -18.08 -50.43 -10.69
CA TRP A 291 -18.14 -49.08 -11.24
C TRP A 291 -16.89 -48.22 -10.99
N PRO A 292 -16.14 -48.30 -9.87
CA PRO A 292 -14.94 -47.47 -9.68
C PRO A 292 -13.78 -47.82 -10.63
N LEU A 293 -13.75 -49.06 -11.13
CA LEU A 293 -12.74 -49.58 -12.05
C LEU A 293 -13.11 -49.35 -13.51
N LYS A 294 -14.32 -48.89 -13.79
CA LYS A 294 -14.77 -48.48 -15.12
C LYS A 294 -14.39 -47.01 -15.35
N GLY A 295 -14.21 -46.60 -16.61
CA GLY A 295 -14.09 -45.19 -16.99
C GLY A 295 -15.46 -44.58 -17.29
N GLU A 296 -15.54 -43.23 -17.30
CA GLU A 296 -16.68 -42.48 -17.85
C GLU A 296 -18.06 -42.86 -17.25
N ILE A 297 -18.12 -43.06 -15.93
CA ILE A 297 -19.37 -43.40 -15.23
C ILE A 297 -20.30 -42.20 -15.16
N THR A 298 -21.57 -42.43 -15.53
CA THR A 298 -22.65 -41.47 -15.33
C THR A 298 -23.35 -41.70 -13.99
N GLY A 299 -24.07 -40.72 -13.48
CA GLY A 299 -24.79 -40.86 -12.20
C GLY A 299 -25.86 -41.96 -12.17
N GLN A 300 -26.34 -42.45 -13.33
CA GLN A 300 -27.37 -43.49 -13.44
C GLN A 300 -26.80 -44.91 -13.38
N THR A 301 -25.55 -45.12 -13.81
CA THR A 301 -24.94 -46.46 -13.88
C THR A 301 -24.36 -46.92 -12.55
N ARG A 302 -24.11 -45.99 -11.61
CA ARG A 302 -23.66 -46.30 -10.25
C ARG A 302 -24.84 -46.37 -9.26
N PRO A 303 -24.72 -47.17 -8.18
CA PRO A 303 -25.68 -47.15 -7.09
C PRO A 303 -25.82 -45.76 -6.45
N GLN A 304 -27.01 -45.46 -5.92
CA GLN A 304 -27.27 -44.18 -5.24
C GLN A 304 -26.34 -44.01 -4.04
N ASN A 305 -25.86 -42.78 -3.82
CA ASN A 305 -24.96 -42.39 -2.71
C ASN A 305 -23.60 -43.11 -2.63
N SER A 306 -23.22 -43.94 -3.62
CA SER A 306 -21.93 -44.66 -3.60
C SER A 306 -20.70 -43.73 -3.67
N LEU A 307 -20.85 -42.51 -4.18
CA LEU A 307 -19.77 -41.51 -4.21
C LEU A 307 -19.35 -41.03 -2.81
N LEU A 308 -20.25 -41.06 -1.83
CA LEU A 308 -19.94 -40.63 -0.45
C LEU A 308 -19.04 -41.64 0.28
N GLU A 309 -19.08 -42.90 -0.13
CA GLU A 309 -18.28 -43.98 0.45
C GLU A 309 -16.85 -43.98 -0.11
N GLN A 310 -16.68 -43.52 -1.35
CA GLN A 310 -15.41 -43.56 -2.03
C GLN A 310 -14.64 -42.23 -1.90
N VAL A 311 -13.38 -42.32 -1.46
CA VAL A 311 -12.45 -41.19 -1.45
C VAL A 311 -11.84 -41.04 -2.84
N LEU A 312 -12.20 -39.98 -3.54
CA LEU A 312 -11.68 -39.63 -4.86
C LEU A 312 -10.91 -38.32 -4.77
N ASP A 313 -9.77 -38.25 -5.45
CA ASP A 313 -9.01 -37.03 -5.61
C ASP A 313 -9.52 -36.30 -6.85
N PHE A 314 -9.87 -35.02 -6.68
CA PHE A 314 -10.30 -34.15 -7.77
C PHE A 314 -9.71 -32.76 -7.58
N ASP A 315 -9.40 -32.11 -8.69
CA ASP A 315 -8.87 -30.75 -8.67
C ASP A 315 -10.00 -29.74 -8.47
N LEU A 316 -9.77 -28.80 -7.54
CA LEU A 316 -10.62 -27.63 -7.34
C LEU A 316 -10.13 -26.48 -8.22
N THR A 317 -11.05 -25.80 -8.91
CA THR A 317 -10.71 -24.69 -9.83
C THR A 317 -10.27 -23.41 -9.12
N SER A 318 -10.67 -23.23 -7.87
CA SER A 318 -10.38 -22.02 -7.07
C SER A 318 -10.10 -22.39 -5.61
N ARG A 319 -9.26 -21.59 -4.97
CA ARG A 319 -9.06 -21.70 -3.52
C ARG A 319 -10.36 -21.33 -2.79
N PRO A 320 -10.82 -22.12 -1.81
CA PRO A 320 -11.95 -21.74 -1.00
C PRO A 320 -11.61 -20.49 -0.17
N ALA A 321 -12.62 -19.68 0.13
CA ALA A 321 -12.45 -18.52 1.00
C ALA A 321 -11.88 -18.96 2.36
N PRO A 322 -10.84 -18.28 2.88
CA PRO A 322 -10.27 -18.62 4.17
C PRO A 322 -11.31 -18.43 5.27
N VAL A 323 -11.42 -19.43 6.16
CA VAL A 323 -12.32 -19.35 7.30
C VAL A 323 -11.65 -18.52 8.39
N ILE A 324 -12.35 -17.50 8.90
CA ILE A 324 -11.84 -16.65 9.97
C ILE A 324 -11.82 -17.47 11.27
N THR A 325 -10.64 -17.98 11.61
CA THR A 325 -10.39 -18.68 12.87
C THR A 325 -9.99 -17.70 13.96
N GLU A 326 -10.11 -18.12 15.22
CA GLU A 326 -9.67 -17.32 16.36
C GLU A 326 -8.17 -17.02 16.29
N GLN A 327 -7.36 -17.98 15.83
CA GLN A 327 -5.92 -17.79 15.65
C GLN A 327 -5.59 -16.70 14.63
N ALA A 328 -6.27 -16.67 13.49
CA ALA A 328 -6.10 -15.62 12.49
C ALA A 328 -6.50 -14.24 13.05
N SER A 329 -7.56 -14.19 13.86
CA SER A 329 -8.01 -12.97 14.51
C SER A 329 -7.00 -12.43 15.53
N LEU A 330 -6.40 -13.31 16.35
CA LEU A 330 -5.34 -12.93 17.28
C LEU A 330 -4.10 -12.38 16.57
N GLN A 331 -3.68 -13.01 15.47
CA GLN A 331 -2.56 -12.52 14.65
C GLN A 331 -2.85 -11.13 14.08
N LEU A 332 -4.07 -10.91 13.57
CA LEU A 332 -4.52 -9.59 13.10
C LEU A 332 -4.49 -8.55 14.23
N GLU A 333 -4.98 -8.89 15.41
CA GLU A 333 -4.96 -8.00 16.58
C GLU A 333 -3.54 -7.63 17.01
N ASP A 334 -2.61 -8.57 16.96
CA ASP A 334 -1.22 -8.31 17.31
C ASP A 334 -0.56 -7.34 16.32
N ILE A 335 -0.83 -7.49 15.02
CA ILE A 335 -0.39 -6.53 13.99
C ILE A 335 -1.00 -5.15 14.24
N ILE A 336 -2.29 -5.08 14.57
CA ILE A 336 -2.97 -3.81 14.85
C ILE A 336 -2.39 -3.16 16.11
N ARG A 337 -2.16 -3.92 17.19
CA ARG A 337 -1.53 -3.44 18.43
C ARG A 337 -0.14 -2.90 18.15
N GLN A 338 0.65 -3.61 17.34
CA GLN A 338 1.99 -3.16 16.95
C GLN A 338 1.93 -1.85 16.16
N ARG A 339 1.06 -1.73 15.14
CA ARG A 339 0.93 -0.47 14.37
C ARG A 339 0.46 0.72 15.22
N ILE A 340 -0.43 0.50 16.18
CA ILE A 340 -0.86 1.54 17.12
C ILE A 340 0.30 1.96 18.03
N LYS A 341 1.09 0.99 18.52
CA LYS A 341 2.29 1.26 19.33
C LYS A 341 3.32 2.08 18.54
N ASP A 342 3.51 1.73 17.28
CA ASP A 342 4.44 2.39 16.36
C ASP A 342 3.87 3.70 15.78
N LYS A 343 2.57 3.98 15.99
CA LYS A 343 1.82 5.10 15.41
C LYS A 343 1.93 5.19 13.88
N ALA A 344 2.09 4.04 13.23
CA ALA A 344 2.20 3.91 11.78
C ALA A 344 0.80 3.74 11.19
N PHE A 345 0.18 4.87 10.85
CA PHE A 345 -1.15 4.91 10.24
C PHE A 345 -1.08 5.33 8.78
N ASP A 346 -1.74 4.57 7.90
CA ASP A 346 -1.83 4.85 6.46
C ASP A 346 -2.94 5.89 6.15
N SER A 347 -3.30 6.73 7.13
CA SER A 347 -4.33 7.76 6.95
C SER A 347 -3.82 8.91 6.08
N ILE A 348 -4.62 9.30 5.09
CA ILE A 348 -4.28 10.41 4.18
C ILE A 348 -4.22 11.73 4.97
N GLU A 349 -3.07 12.42 4.93
CA GLU A 349 -2.96 13.75 5.53
C GLU A 349 -3.83 14.78 4.79
N LYS A 350 -4.55 15.61 5.56
CA LYS A 350 -5.26 16.75 4.96
C LYS A 350 -4.28 17.68 4.25
N CYS A 351 -4.48 17.92 2.96
CA CYS A 351 -3.76 18.91 2.18
C CYS A 351 -4.07 20.32 2.72
N VAL A 352 -3.24 20.80 3.64
CA VAL A 352 -3.34 22.17 4.18
C VAL A 352 -2.60 23.08 3.22
N ARG A 353 -3.31 24.06 2.64
CA ARG A 353 -2.69 25.15 1.90
C ARG A 353 -1.67 25.84 2.82
N PRO A 354 -0.43 26.11 2.36
CA PRO A 354 0.53 26.85 3.16
C PRO A 354 -0.12 28.15 3.65
N ILE A 355 -0.12 28.34 4.96
CA ILE A 355 -0.62 29.59 5.55
C ILE A 355 0.54 30.56 5.42
N ASP A 356 0.49 31.42 4.41
CA ASP A 356 1.51 32.44 4.20
C ASP A 356 1.41 33.43 5.36
N THR A 357 2.38 33.37 6.28
CA THR A 357 2.44 34.31 7.38
C THR A 357 3.05 35.61 6.89
N PRO A 358 2.69 36.78 7.45
CA PRO A 358 3.25 38.08 7.05
C PRO A 358 4.79 38.14 7.14
N PHE A 359 5.42 37.22 7.87
CA PHE A 359 6.87 37.08 7.96
C PHE A 359 7.50 36.31 6.79
N ASP A 360 6.76 35.43 6.12
CA ASP A 360 7.26 34.69 4.95
C ASP A 360 7.47 35.62 3.73
N PHE A 361 6.80 36.78 3.71
CA PHE A 361 6.99 37.82 2.69
C PHE A 361 8.25 38.66 2.90
N LYS A 362 8.84 38.65 4.09
CA LYS A 362 10.15 39.25 4.32
C LYS A 362 11.18 38.25 3.84
N LYS A 363 11.65 38.42 2.60
CA LYS A 363 12.72 37.59 2.05
C LYS A 363 13.87 37.57 3.05
N LYS A 364 14.39 36.38 3.32
CA LYS A 364 15.63 36.26 4.10
C LYS A 364 16.71 36.89 3.24
N LEU A 365 17.29 37.98 3.75
CA LEU A 365 18.46 38.60 3.14
C LEU A 365 19.52 37.52 2.94
N LEU A 366 19.71 37.07 1.70
CA LEU A 366 20.80 36.19 1.35
C LEU A 366 22.02 37.08 1.21
N LEU A 367 23.02 36.85 2.06
CA LEU A 367 24.28 37.57 1.99
C LEU A 367 25.05 37.06 0.77
N ASP A 368 25.25 37.93 -0.22
CA ASP A 368 26.09 37.62 -1.37
C ASP A 368 27.53 37.40 -0.89
N GLN A 369 28.08 36.22 -1.18
CA GLN A 369 29.46 35.86 -0.83
C GLN A 369 30.48 36.31 -1.89
N GLU A 370 30.01 36.89 -2.99
CA GLU A 370 30.87 37.48 -4.01
C GLU A 370 31.53 38.77 -3.48
N LYS A 371 32.79 39.00 -3.88
CA LYS A 371 33.49 40.24 -3.53
C LYS A 371 32.74 41.42 -4.13
N SER A 372 32.54 42.49 -3.34
CA SER A 372 31.79 43.65 -3.77
C SER A 372 32.39 44.26 -5.04
N LYS A 373 31.54 44.53 -6.04
CA LYS A 373 31.93 45.26 -7.26
C LYS A 373 32.18 46.75 -6.99
N GLU A 374 31.70 47.25 -5.86
CA GLU A 374 31.78 48.66 -5.48
C GLU A 374 32.82 48.87 -4.39
N SER A 375 33.49 50.02 -4.47
CA SER A 375 34.44 50.45 -3.46
C SER A 375 33.71 50.94 -2.20
N LEU A 376 34.38 50.88 -1.05
CA LEU A 376 33.83 51.37 0.21
C LEU A 376 33.37 52.84 0.13
N ALA A 377 34.10 53.69 -0.61
CA ALA A 377 33.74 55.09 -0.80
C ALA A 377 32.41 55.25 -1.57
N ASN A 378 32.19 54.42 -2.60
CA ASN A 378 30.94 54.43 -3.37
C ASN A 378 29.75 53.96 -2.52
N ILE A 379 29.96 52.97 -1.64
CA ILE A 379 28.93 52.51 -0.70
C ILE A 379 28.53 53.64 0.25
N TYR A 380 29.50 54.37 0.79
CA TYR A 380 29.23 55.53 1.66
C TYR A 380 28.55 56.68 0.92
N GLU A 381 28.94 56.96 -0.33
CA GLU A 381 28.28 57.98 -1.15
C GLU A 381 26.81 57.62 -1.41
N LYS A 382 26.55 56.37 -1.78
CA LYS A 382 25.19 55.86 -2.00
C LYS A 382 24.36 55.85 -0.74
N ASP A 383 24.92 55.41 0.38
CA ASP A 383 24.24 55.43 1.68
C ASP A 383 23.93 56.87 2.11
N TYR A 384 24.85 57.81 1.93
CA TYR A 384 24.62 59.23 2.21
C TYR A 384 23.50 59.84 1.35
N LEU A 385 23.49 59.55 0.04
CA LEU A 385 22.40 59.97 -0.85
C LEU A 385 21.07 59.30 -0.49
N THR A 386 21.10 58.04 -0.06
CA THR A 386 19.92 57.30 0.39
C THR A 386 19.39 57.86 1.71
N GLN A 387 20.25 58.23 2.64
CA GLN A 387 19.89 58.90 3.89
C GLN A 387 19.31 60.29 3.63
N GLN A 388 19.88 61.06 2.71
CA GLN A 388 19.29 62.33 2.26
C GLN A 388 17.91 62.12 1.62
N ALA A 389 17.76 61.11 0.77
CA ALA A 389 16.48 60.74 0.17
C ALA A 389 15.48 60.15 1.20
N ALA A 390 15.95 59.59 2.32
CA ALA A 390 15.12 59.05 3.39
C ALA A 390 14.58 60.14 4.33
N PHE A 391 15.19 61.34 4.33
CA PHE A 391 14.62 62.53 4.98
C PHE A 391 13.39 63.07 4.22
N ASP A 392 13.29 62.82 2.90
CA ASP A 392 12.04 62.97 2.15
C ASP A 392 11.14 61.75 2.43
N GLN A 393 10.19 61.91 3.36
CA GLN A 393 9.36 60.82 3.92
C GLN A 393 8.50 60.05 2.90
N ASP A 394 8.43 60.49 1.64
CA ASP A 394 7.57 59.92 0.60
C ASP A 394 8.18 58.73 -0.17
N LYS A 395 9.46 58.40 0.02
CA LYS A 395 10.17 57.33 -0.72
C LYS A 395 10.50 56.06 0.06
N GLN A 396 10.03 55.91 1.30
CA GLN A 396 10.44 54.80 2.19
C GLN A 396 9.82 53.42 1.89
N GLU A 397 9.27 53.21 0.70
CA GLU A 397 8.93 51.86 0.21
C GLU A 397 9.66 51.59 -1.10
N GLN A 398 10.99 51.68 -1.08
CA GLN A 398 11.78 50.91 -2.02
C GLN A 398 11.59 49.43 -1.66
N GLN A 399 10.58 48.84 -2.27
CA GLN A 399 10.49 47.41 -2.49
C GLN A 399 11.90 46.95 -2.90
N GLU A 400 12.49 46.02 -2.16
CA GLU A 400 13.67 45.29 -2.62
C GLU A 400 13.42 44.96 -4.10
N GLU A 401 14.26 45.50 -4.97
CA GLU A 401 13.98 45.50 -6.40
C GLU A 401 13.86 44.05 -6.84
N GLU A 402 12.63 43.60 -7.09
CA GLU A 402 12.45 42.36 -7.83
C GLU A 402 13.25 42.53 -9.13
N PRO A 403 14.07 41.53 -9.51
CA PRO A 403 14.85 41.58 -10.74
C PRO A 403 13.97 42.03 -11.91
N GLU A 404 14.49 42.93 -12.73
CA GLU A 404 13.74 43.58 -13.82
C GLU A 404 13.09 42.56 -14.76
N SER A 405 13.76 41.42 -14.99
CA SER A 405 13.23 40.29 -15.76
C SER A 405 11.91 39.75 -15.23
N HIS A 406 11.73 39.65 -13.90
CA HIS A 406 10.47 39.18 -13.32
C HIS A 406 9.36 40.22 -13.48
N LYS A 407 9.68 41.50 -13.43
CA LYS A 407 8.72 42.59 -13.70
C LYS A 407 8.29 42.58 -15.16
N GLU A 408 9.22 42.37 -16.09
CA GLU A 408 8.94 42.24 -17.52
C GLU A 408 8.07 41.02 -17.82
N LEU A 409 8.43 39.85 -17.27
CA LEU A 409 7.63 38.63 -17.40
C LEU A 409 6.21 38.82 -16.85
N LYS A 410 6.04 39.44 -15.67
CA LYS A 410 4.71 39.76 -15.13
C LYS A 410 3.90 40.66 -16.06
N LYS A 411 4.52 41.68 -16.67
CA LYS A 411 3.86 42.56 -17.65
C LYS A 411 3.43 41.80 -18.91
N MET A 412 4.31 40.97 -19.46
CA MET A 412 4.00 40.14 -20.64
C MET A 412 2.89 39.14 -20.33
N MET A 413 2.94 38.50 -19.16
CA MET A 413 1.94 37.54 -18.69
C MET A 413 0.56 38.20 -18.53
N ASN A 414 0.49 39.37 -17.88
CA ASN A 414 -0.76 40.11 -17.72
C ASN A 414 -1.34 40.56 -19.07
N SER A 415 -0.49 40.98 -20.00
CA SER A 415 -0.89 41.33 -21.37
C SER A 415 -1.44 40.12 -22.14
N LEU A 416 -0.82 38.95 -21.98
CA LEU A 416 -1.26 37.70 -22.59
C LEU A 416 -2.59 37.22 -21.99
N PHE A 417 -2.73 37.21 -20.65
CA PHE A 417 -3.98 36.82 -20.00
C PHE A 417 -5.13 37.77 -20.35
N ALA A 418 -4.91 39.08 -20.39
CA ALA A 418 -5.96 40.01 -20.85
C ALA A 418 -6.45 39.71 -22.29
N LYS A 419 -5.56 39.26 -23.18
CA LYS A 419 -5.92 38.84 -24.55
C LYS A 419 -6.64 37.49 -24.58
N LEU A 420 -6.22 36.51 -23.77
CA LEU A 420 -6.87 35.20 -23.70
C LEU A 420 -8.25 35.29 -23.00
N ASP A 421 -8.36 36.10 -21.96
CA ASP A 421 -9.61 36.35 -21.23
C ASP A 421 -10.62 37.04 -22.14
N SER A 422 -10.20 38.01 -22.95
CA SER A 422 -11.08 38.62 -23.96
C SER A 422 -11.46 37.67 -25.10
N LEU A 423 -10.53 36.82 -25.56
CA LEU A 423 -10.79 35.80 -26.58
C LEU A 423 -11.78 34.73 -26.10
N SER A 424 -11.71 34.37 -24.81
CA SER A 424 -12.60 33.40 -24.17
C SER A 424 -13.95 34.00 -23.72
N ASN A 425 -14.27 35.23 -24.13
CA ASN A 425 -15.48 35.96 -23.70
C ASN A 425 -15.61 36.04 -22.16
N PHE A 426 -14.48 36.12 -21.47
CA PHE A 426 -14.36 36.14 -20.01
C PHE A 426 -14.92 34.88 -19.31
N HIS A 427 -15.01 33.73 -19.99
CA HIS A 427 -15.31 32.43 -19.37
C HIS A 427 -14.02 31.69 -18.97
N PHE A 428 -13.30 32.21 -17.98
CA PHE A 428 -12.04 31.63 -17.48
C PHE A 428 -12.10 31.31 -15.99
N THR A 429 -11.19 30.46 -15.53
CA THR A 429 -11.01 30.18 -14.10
C THR A 429 -10.26 31.35 -13.45
N ALA A 430 -10.86 31.99 -12.44
CA ALA A 430 -10.23 33.10 -11.73
C ALA A 430 -8.82 32.74 -11.24
N THR A 431 -7.92 33.72 -11.26
CA THR A 431 -6.54 33.54 -10.79
C THR A 431 -6.52 33.10 -9.32
N ALA A 432 -5.54 32.26 -8.95
CA ALA A 432 -5.40 31.80 -7.58
C ALA A 432 -5.21 33.01 -6.64
N ALA A 433 -5.91 33.02 -5.51
CA ALA A 433 -5.84 34.12 -4.54
C ALA A 433 -4.44 34.19 -3.92
N ILE A 434 -3.62 35.10 -4.45
CA ILE A 434 -2.31 35.42 -3.89
C ILE A 434 -2.55 36.33 -2.68
N PRO A 435 -2.05 35.98 -1.48
CA PRO A 435 -2.16 36.86 -0.32
C PRO A 435 -1.33 38.13 -0.53
N GLU A 436 -2.01 39.27 -0.66
CA GLU A 436 -1.39 40.59 -0.80
C GLU A 436 -1.38 41.33 0.54
N LEU A 437 -0.20 41.83 0.95
CA LEU A 437 -0.08 42.70 2.13
C LEU A 437 -0.48 44.13 1.75
N LYS A 438 -1.67 44.57 2.20
CA LYS A 438 -2.14 45.96 2.03
C LYS A 438 -1.94 46.75 3.32
N VAL A 439 -1.05 47.73 3.30
CA VAL A 439 -0.80 48.63 4.45
C VAL A 439 -1.75 49.82 4.37
N ILE A 440 -2.79 49.83 5.21
CA ILE A 440 -3.76 50.92 5.28
C ILE A 440 -3.27 51.96 6.28
N LYS A 441 -3.15 53.22 5.84
CA LYS A 441 -2.79 54.36 6.71
C LYS A 441 -4.03 54.90 7.44
N LYS A 442 -3.86 55.47 8.63
CA LYS A 442 -4.94 56.13 9.40
C LYS A 442 -5.32 57.47 8.74
N LEU A 443 -6.14 57.40 7.70
CA LEU A 443 -6.69 58.54 6.98
C LEU A 443 -8.22 58.61 7.18
N PRO A 444 -8.85 59.80 7.08
CA PRO A 444 -10.30 59.91 7.01
C PRO A 444 -10.80 59.24 5.73
N ALA A 445 -11.95 58.57 5.79
CA ALA A 445 -12.55 57.88 4.65
C ALA A 445 -12.76 58.83 3.46
N VAL A 446 -13.10 60.09 3.74
CA VAL A 446 -13.24 61.18 2.74
C VAL A 446 -12.04 61.30 1.81
N SER A 447 -10.82 61.06 2.28
CA SER A 447 -9.62 61.17 1.44
C SER A 447 -9.48 60.06 0.39
N MET A 448 -10.19 58.94 0.57
CA MET A 448 -10.24 57.83 -0.39
C MET A 448 -11.46 57.92 -1.31
N GLU A 449 -12.45 58.75 -0.97
CA GLU A 449 -13.65 58.96 -1.78
C GLU A 449 -13.32 59.76 -3.05
N GLU A 450 -14.13 59.56 -4.08
CA GLU A 450 -14.06 60.37 -5.30
C GLU A 450 -14.36 61.84 -4.97
N VAL A 451 -13.77 62.77 -5.72
CA VAL A 451 -13.95 64.21 -5.50
C VAL A 451 -15.38 64.61 -5.88
N ALA A 452 -16.28 64.53 -4.91
CA ALA A 452 -17.65 64.98 -5.00
C ALA A 452 -17.88 66.19 -4.07
N PRO A 453 -18.80 67.12 -4.41
CA PRO A 453 -19.05 68.32 -3.62
C PRO A 453 -19.69 68.04 -2.24
N VAL A 454 -20.20 66.83 -2.01
CA VAL A 454 -20.77 66.41 -0.71
C VAL A 454 -20.09 65.12 -0.29
N ALA A 455 -19.38 65.17 0.84
CA ALA A 455 -18.85 63.98 1.50
C ALA A 455 -19.96 63.31 2.30
N VAL A 456 -19.99 61.98 2.28
CA VAL A 456 -21.05 61.18 2.93
C VAL A 456 -20.61 60.62 4.28
N SER A 457 -19.30 60.56 4.56
CA SER A 457 -18.76 59.86 5.72
C SER A 457 -17.73 60.66 6.53
N ASP A 458 -17.89 60.71 7.86
CA ASP A 458 -16.91 61.31 8.80
C ASP A 458 -15.98 60.27 9.45
N ALA A 459 -16.09 59.00 9.04
CA ALA A 459 -15.35 57.89 9.65
C ALA A 459 -13.87 57.87 9.23
N ASN A 460 -13.00 57.35 10.09
CA ASN A 460 -11.63 57.01 9.71
C ASN A 460 -11.57 55.60 9.12
N LEU A 461 -10.61 55.34 8.23
CA LEU A 461 -10.43 54.03 7.59
C LEU A 461 -10.04 52.91 8.56
N LEU A 462 -9.29 53.24 9.61
CA LEU A 462 -8.78 52.27 10.58
C LEU A 462 -9.78 52.09 11.74
N ALA A 463 -10.09 50.84 12.07
CA ALA A 463 -11.02 50.53 13.15
C ALA A 463 -10.41 50.90 14.53
N PRO A 464 -11.24 51.24 15.53
CA PRO A 464 -10.76 51.49 16.89
C PRO A 464 -9.94 50.33 17.47
N GLU A 465 -10.26 49.08 17.12
CA GLU A 465 -9.54 47.88 17.56
C GLU A 465 -8.14 47.74 16.93
N GLU A 466 -7.96 48.25 15.71
CA GLU A 466 -6.67 48.29 15.00
C GLU A 466 -5.79 49.45 15.51
N ILE A 467 -6.40 50.57 15.91
CA ILE A 467 -5.72 51.67 16.61
C ILE A 467 -5.27 51.20 18.01
N LYS A 468 -6.16 50.50 18.73
CA LYS A 468 -5.90 49.97 20.06
C LYS A 468 -6.59 48.63 20.25
N ASN A 469 -5.79 47.58 20.40
CA ASN A 469 -6.29 46.24 20.69
C ASN A 469 -7.25 46.22 21.88
N LYS A 470 -8.39 45.56 21.70
CA LYS A 470 -9.36 45.35 22.78
C LYS A 470 -8.72 44.53 23.90
N PRO A 471 -8.71 45.00 25.17
CA PRO A 471 -8.28 44.17 26.28
C PRO A 471 -9.22 42.97 26.41
N LYS A 472 -8.65 41.77 26.51
CA LYS A 472 -9.43 40.54 26.72
C LYS A 472 -9.76 40.41 28.21
N GLY A 473 -10.92 40.91 28.60
CA GLY A 473 -11.38 40.95 29.98
C GLY A 473 -10.90 42.19 30.74
N ASP A 474 -11.30 42.28 32.01
CA ASP A 474 -10.93 43.39 32.86
C ASP A 474 -9.44 43.33 33.22
N ILE A 475 -8.81 44.51 33.27
CA ILE A 475 -7.39 44.65 33.59
C ILE A 475 -7.25 44.50 35.11
N ILE A 476 -7.07 43.27 35.58
CA ILE A 476 -6.86 42.95 37.00
C ILE A 476 -5.36 42.96 37.31
N GLY A 477 -4.95 43.72 38.33
CA GLY A 477 -3.57 43.78 38.79
C GLY A 477 -3.10 42.46 39.44
N GLN A 478 -1.80 42.16 39.41
CA GLN A 478 -1.28 40.89 39.95
C GLN A 478 -1.55 40.70 41.46
N ASN A 479 -1.70 41.80 42.20
CA ASN A 479 -2.01 41.82 43.64
C ASN A 479 -3.50 41.58 43.93
N GLU A 480 -4.38 41.90 42.99
CA GLU A 480 -5.84 41.77 43.12
C GLU A 480 -6.33 40.39 42.67
N ARG A 481 -5.47 39.61 42.00
CA ARG A 481 -5.80 38.26 41.54
C ARG A 481 -5.98 37.28 42.69
N THR A 482 -7.15 36.66 42.75
CA THR A 482 -7.45 35.57 43.67
C THR A 482 -6.64 34.31 43.36
N LYS A 483 -6.52 33.40 44.32
CA LYS A 483 -5.81 32.12 44.11
C LYS A 483 -6.48 31.27 43.01
N THR A 484 -7.80 31.37 42.84
CA THR A 484 -8.56 30.66 41.80
C THR A 484 -8.26 31.21 40.41
N ASP A 485 -8.22 32.54 40.26
CA ASP A 485 -7.88 33.21 39.00
C ASP A 485 -6.44 32.88 38.56
N LYS A 486 -5.46 32.92 39.48
CA LYS A 486 -4.07 32.50 39.21
C LYS A 486 -3.96 31.06 38.70
N LYS A 487 -4.72 30.12 39.29
CA LYS A 487 -4.77 28.72 38.83
C LYS A 487 -5.43 28.60 37.45
N GLY A 488 -6.50 29.36 37.20
CA GLY A 488 -7.19 29.41 35.91
C GLY A 488 -6.30 29.94 34.78
N GLU A 489 -5.60 31.04 35.02
CA GLU A 489 -4.63 31.63 34.07
C GLU A 489 -3.48 30.65 33.78
N ARG A 490 -2.96 29.96 34.81
CA ARG A 490 -1.92 28.93 34.63
C ARG A 490 -2.42 27.77 33.77
N ARG A 491 -3.64 27.27 33.98
CA ARG A 491 -4.24 26.20 33.15
C ARG A 491 -4.39 26.66 31.70
N LYS A 492 -4.92 27.86 31.48
CA LYS A 492 -5.05 28.47 30.14
C LYS A 492 -3.68 28.65 29.46
N LYS A 493 -2.65 29.10 30.20
CA LYS A 493 -1.28 29.25 29.68
C LYS A 493 -0.67 27.90 29.31
N LYS A 494 -0.79 26.89 30.17
CA LYS A 494 -0.34 25.51 29.90
C LYS A 494 -1.04 24.92 28.66
N LEU A 495 -2.34 25.14 28.52
CA LEU A 495 -3.10 24.69 27.35
C LEU A 495 -2.57 25.35 26.07
N LYS A 496 -2.40 26.68 26.06
CA LYS A 496 -1.84 27.41 24.91
C LYS A 496 -0.43 26.93 24.57
N GLN A 497 0.43 26.70 25.57
CA GLN A 497 1.77 26.17 25.37
C GLN A 497 1.76 24.76 24.77
N LYS A 498 0.89 23.86 25.26
CA LYS A 498 0.70 22.51 24.70
C LYS A 498 0.23 22.57 23.25
N MET A 499 -0.74 23.43 22.92
CA MET A 499 -1.20 23.61 21.54
C MET A 499 -0.10 24.18 20.63
N HIS A 500 0.72 25.09 21.15
CA HIS A 500 1.85 25.65 20.41
C HIS A 500 2.96 24.64 20.17
N SER A 501 3.33 23.84 21.18
CA SER A 501 4.35 22.79 21.02
C SER A 501 3.89 21.70 20.05
N GLN A 502 2.62 21.27 20.12
CA GLN A 502 2.05 20.33 19.16
C GLN A 502 2.06 20.87 17.73
N ARG A 503 1.73 22.16 17.53
CA ARG A 503 1.81 22.79 16.21
C ARG A 503 3.25 22.82 15.69
N LYS A 504 4.22 23.18 16.54
CA LYS A 504 5.65 23.18 16.16
C LYS A 504 6.15 21.79 15.81
N ALA A 505 5.86 20.78 16.63
CA ALA A 505 6.23 19.38 16.36
C ALA A 505 5.67 18.91 15.01
N LYS A 506 4.39 19.16 14.73
CA LYS A 506 3.77 18.84 13.43
C LYS A 506 4.44 19.56 12.26
N ILE A 507 4.87 20.82 12.43
CA ILE A 507 5.58 21.56 11.39
C ILE A 507 6.98 20.97 11.17
N GLU A 508 7.68 20.56 12.22
CA GLU A 508 9.00 19.94 12.15
C GLU A 508 8.95 18.55 11.51
N GLU A 509 7.97 17.71 11.87
CA GLU A 509 7.68 16.43 11.22
C GLU A 509 7.43 16.61 9.72
N LYS A 510 6.58 17.59 9.34
CA LYS A 510 6.33 17.93 7.93
C LYS A 510 7.55 18.44 7.19
N LYS A 511 8.45 19.16 7.87
CA LYS A 511 9.72 19.60 7.27
C LYS A 511 10.70 18.43 7.11
N ALA A 512 10.72 17.49 8.06
CA ALA A 512 11.56 16.30 8.02
C ALA A 512 11.10 15.32 6.92
N SER A 513 9.78 15.10 6.76
CA SER A 513 9.24 14.26 5.69
C SER A 513 9.50 14.86 4.31
N LYS A 514 9.30 16.18 4.12
CA LYS A 514 9.66 16.87 2.88
C LYS A 514 11.16 16.78 2.55
N LYS A 515 12.04 16.88 3.55
CA LYS A 515 13.50 16.72 3.35
C LYS A 515 13.88 15.30 2.94
N LYS A 516 13.19 14.27 3.47
CA LYS A 516 13.41 12.88 3.06
C LYS A 516 12.95 12.64 1.61
N PHE A 517 11.83 13.24 1.22
CA PHE A 517 11.29 13.13 -0.13
C PHE A 517 12.14 13.86 -1.20
N LEU A 518 12.86 14.93 -0.84
CA LEU A 518 13.77 15.65 -1.75
C LEU A 518 15.17 15.02 -1.88
N LYS A 519 15.48 13.99 -1.09
CA LYS A 519 16.81 13.35 -1.05
C LYS A 519 16.84 11.99 -1.76
N VAL A 520 15.68 11.52 -2.21
CA VAL A 520 15.47 10.44 -3.19
C VAL A 520 15.16 11.13 -4.50
#